data_AF-A0A7K3VYI4-F1
#
_entry.id   AF-A0A7K3VYI4-F1
#
_cell.length_a   1.000
_cell.length_b   1.000
_cell.length_c   1.000
_cell.angle_alpha   90.00
_cell.angle_beta   90.00
_cell.angle_gamma   90.00
#
_symmetry.space_group_name_H-M   'P 1'
#
loop_
_entity.id
_entity.type
_entity.pdbx_description
1 polymer ?
#
loop_
_entity_poly.entity_id
_entity_poly.type
_entity_poly.pdbx_seq_one_letter_code
_entity_poly.pdbx_strand_id
1 'polypeptide(L)' 'MTSSGHAAGRDQETDRAHAVPREDADGPPPWVALCGTPVAVVQGSWAGRRGLGSGDPCPDCRRLAPG' A
#
# COMPACT_ATOMS: atom_id res chain seq x y z
N MET A 1 -12.57 -16.90 1.06
CA MET A 1 -12.35 -15.80 0.10
C MET A 1 -11.02 -15.17 0.44
N THR A 2 -9.95 -15.58 -0.23
CA THR A 2 -8.61 -15.01 -0.06
C THR A 2 -8.59 -13.65 -0.77
N SER A 3 -9.02 -12.60 -0.06
CA SER A 3 -8.88 -11.24 -0.56
C SER A 3 -7.38 -10.93 -0.60
N SER A 4 -6.83 -10.90 -1.81
CA SER A 4 -5.44 -10.65 -2.14
C SER A 4 -4.92 -9.49 -1.31
N GLY A 5 -4.04 -9.83 -0.36
CA GLY A 5 -3.69 -8.97 0.76
C GLY A 5 -3.11 -7.66 0.26
N HIS A 6 -3.39 -6.59 1.00
CA HIS A 6 -2.84 -5.25 0.86
C HIS A 6 -3.65 -4.26 0.00
N ALA A 7 -3.89 -3.10 0.60
CA ALA A 7 -4.32 -1.89 -0.08
C ALA A 7 -3.11 -1.10 -0.57
N ALA A 8 -3.31 -0.24 -1.58
CA ALA A 8 -2.30 0.70 -2.00
C ALA A 8 -2.39 1.98 -1.15
N GLY A 9 -1.36 2.21 -0.34
CA GLY A 9 -1.16 3.45 0.42
C GLY A 9 -0.26 4.43 -0.32
N ARG A 10 -0.39 5.73 -0.05
CA ARG A 10 0.54 6.75 -0.54
C ARG A 10 1.07 7.63 0.58
N ASP A 11 2.38 7.84 0.59
CA ASP A 11 3.02 8.78 1.51
C ASP A 11 2.77 10.23 1.03
N GLN A 12 2.85 11.20 1.94
CA GLN A 12 2.57 12.61 1.62
C GLN A 12 3.75 13.36 1.01
N GLU A 13 4.97 12.86 1.21
CA GLU A 13 6.17 13.59 0.81
C GLU A 13 6.52 13.34 -0.65
N THR A 14 6.30 12.11 -1.12
CA THR A 14 6.76 11.63 -2.42
C THR A 14 5.65 11.06 -3.31
N ASP A 15 4.43 10.90 -2.78
CA ASP A 15 3.29 10.25 -3.47
C ASP A 15 3.63 8.82 -3.96
N ARG A 16 4.65 8.18 -3.37
CA ARG A 16 5.08 6.82 -3.67
C ARG A 16 4.02 5.84 -3.23
N ALA A 17 3.82 4.79 -4.04
CA ALA A 17 2.87 3.74 -3.71
C ALA A 17 3.49 2.72 -2.75
N HIS A 18 2.81 2.46 -1.64
CA HIS A 18 3.19 1.50 -0.61
C HIS A 18 2.12 0.43 -0.39
N ALA A 19 2.52 -0.76 0.05
CA ALA A 19 1.59 -1.82 0.41
C ALA A 19 1.18 -1.66 1.88
N VAL A 20 -0.11 -1.51 2.15
CA VAL A 20 -0.66 -1.45 3.51
C VAL A 20 -1.50 -2.70 3.77
N PRO A 21 -1.31 -3.43 4.88
CA PRO A 21 -2.18 -4.56 5.22
C PRO A 21 -3.66 -4.19 5.11
N ARG A 22 -4.46 -5.09 4.54
CA ARG A 22 -5.85 -4.76 4.24
C ARG A 22 -6.65 -4.49 5.53
N GLU A 23 -6.37 -5.27 6.56
CA GLU A 23 -6.92 -5.12 7.91
C GLU A 23 -6.64 -3.75 8.53
N ASP A 24 -5.43 -3.22 8.36
CA ASP A 24 -5.08 -1.87 8.82
C ASP A 24 -5.74 -0.80 7.94
N ALA A 25 -5.77 -1.00 6.62
CA ALA A 25 -6.31 -0.05 5.66
C ALA A 25 -7.84 0.13 5.76
N ASP A 26 -8.56 -0.86 6.30
CA ASP A 26 -9.99 -0.77 6.56
C ASP A 26 -10.29 -0.01 7.90
N GLY A 27 -9.27 0.24 8.73
CA GLY A 27 -9.35 1.05 9.95
C GLY A 27 -9.13 2.55 9.72
N PRO A 28 -9.34 3.40 10.74
CA PRO A 28 -9.03 4.83 10.66
C PRO A 28 -7.51 5.09 10.64
N PRO A 29 -7.05 6.21 10.07
CA PRO A 29 -5.64 6.59 10.09
C PRO A 29 -5.12 6.83 11.53
N PRO A 30 -3.80 6.76 11.75
CA PRO A 30 -2.74 6.64 10.75
C PRO A 30 -2.55 5.22 10.21
N TRP A 31 -2.28 5.10 8.91
CA TRP A 31 -1.93 3.82 8.28
C TRP A 31 -0.42 3.70 8.11
N VAL A 32 0.08 2.48 8.23
CA VAL A 32 1.50 2.19 8.09
C VAL A 32 1.68 1.09 7.05
N ALA A 33 2.58 1.32 6.11
CA ALA A 33 2.94 0.34 5.10
C ALA A 33 3.76 -0.81 5.68
N LEU A 34 3.85 -1.92 4.95
CA LEU A 34 4.71 -3.06 5.32
C LEU A 34 6.18 -2.68 5.53
N CYS A 35 6.68 -1.68 4.81
CA CYS A 35 8.05 -1.17 4.98
C CYS A 35 8.22 -0.24 6.19
N GLY A 36 7.16 0.00 6.96
CA GLY A 36 7.14 0.90 8.11
C GLY A 36 6.87 2.37 7.78
N THR A 37 6.73 2.72 6.50
CA THR A 37 6.45 4.09 6.08
C THR A 37 5.00 4.47 6.40
N PRO A 38 4.74 5.58 7.11
CA PRO A 38 3.39 6.08 7.32
C PRO A 38 2.81 6.58 5.98
N VAL A 39 1.55 6.24 5.72
CA VAL A 39 0.82 6.71 4.54
C VAL A 39 -0.39 7.53 4.95
N ALA A 40 -0.71 8.56 4.17
CA ALA A 40 -1.83 9.45 4.50
C ALA A 40 -3.13 9.08 3.80
N VAL A 41 -3.05 8.28 2.74
CA VAL A 41 -4.22 7.80 2.01
C VAL A 41 -4.03 6.33 1.67
N VAL A 42 -5.08 5.54 1.80
CA VAL A 42 -5.16 4.15 1.35
C VAL A 42 -6.34 4.01 0.40
N GLN A 43 -6.09 3.55 -0.83
CA GLN A 43 -7.14 3.44 -1.85
C GLN A 43 -6.88 2.28 -2.80
N GLY A 44 -7.91 1.46 -3.03
CA GLY A 44 -7.85 0.34 -3.96
C GLY A 44 -6.96 -0.81 -3.45
N SER A 45 -6.46 -1.60 -4.39
CA SER A 45 -5.63 -2.78 -4.12
C SER A 45 -4.18 -2.53 -4.51
N TRP A 46 -3.25 -3.11 -3.73
CA TRP A 46 -1.83 -3.12 -4.02
C TRP A 46 -1.49 -3.81 -5.35
N ALA A 47 -2.16 -4.91 -5.69
CA ALA A 47 -1.92 -5.62 -6.95
C ALA A 47 -2.39 -4.84 -8.20
N GLY A 48 -3.14 -3.75 -8.03
CA GLY A 48 -3.73 -2.98 -9.12
C GLY A 48 -2.91 -1.76 -9.55
N ARG A 49 -3.53 -0.93 -10.40
CA ARG A 49 -2.99 0.34 -10.94
C ARG A 49 -2.48 1.33 -9.89
N ARG A 50 -2.89 1.19 -8.64
CA ARG A 50 -2.53 2.10 -7.54
C ARG A 50 -1.32 1.63 -6.73
N GLY A 51 -0.99 0.34 -6.76
CA GLY A 51 0.17 -0.23 -6.10
C GLY A 51 1.24 -0.60 -7.12
N LEU A 52 1.34 -1.88 -7.47
CA LEU A 52 2.32 -2.41 -8.43
C LEU A 52 2.21 -1.80 -9.83
N GLY A 53 1.02 -1.34 -10.23
CA GLY A 53 0.82 -0.60 -11.48
C GLY A 53 1.05 0.91 -11.40
N SER A 54 1.46 1.44 -10.24
CA SER A 54 1.86 2.84 -10.07
C SER A 54 3.15 3.14 -10.83
N GLY A 55 3.36 4.41 -11.19
CA GLY A 55 4.63 4.87 -11.80
C GLY A 55 5.83 4.82 -10.85
N ASP A 56 5.58 4.90 -9.53
CA ASP A 56 6.61 4.81 -8.48
C ASP A 56 6.14 3.91 -7.33
N PRO A 57 6.22 2.57 -7.47
CA PRO A 57 5.96 1.65 -6.38
C PRO A 57 7.19 1.48 -5.48
N CYS A 58 6.97 1.49 -4.17
CA CYS A 58 8.01 1.24 -3.18
C CYS A 58 8.66 -0.15 -3.42
N PRO A 59 9.98 -0.22 -3.63
CA PRO A 59 10.67 -1.47 -3.95
C PRO A 59 10.61 -2.49 -2.81
N ASP A 60 10.61 -2.05 -1.56
CA ASP A 60 10.49 -2.94 -0.41
C ASP A 60 9.08 -3.51 -0.29
N CYS A 61 8.05 -2.68 -0.42
CA CYS A 61 6.66 -3.16 -0.47
C CYS A 61 6.42 -4.12 -1.63
N ARG A 62 7.04 -3.86 -2.80
CA ARG A 62 6.98 -4.75 -3.96
C ARG A 62 7.60 -6.12 -3.70
N ARG A 63 8.66 -6.18 -2.87
CA ARG A 63 9.31 -7.45 -2.50
C ARG A 63 8.52 -8.20 -1.43
N LEU A 64 7.99 -7.48 -0.43
CA LEU A 64 7.29 -8.05 0.73
C LEU A 64 5.85 -8.48 0.40
N ALA A 65 5.18 -7.77 -0.50
CA ALA A 65 3.83 -8.08 -0.97
C ALA A 65 3.81 -8.26 -2.50
N PRO A 66 4.27 -9.41 -3.02
CA PRO A 66 3.97 -9.77 -4.40
C PRO A 66 2.45 -9.95 -4.57
N GLY A 67 1.90 -9.42 -5.66
CA GLY A 67 0.45 -9.29 -5.91
C GLY A 67 -0.33 -10.60 -6.03
#